data_AF-A0A5N7MY08-F1
#
_entry.id   AF-A0A5N7MY08-F1
#
_cell.length_a   1.000
_cell.length_b   1.000
_cell.length_c   1.000
_cell.angle_alpha   90.00
_cell.angle_beta   90.00
_cell.angle_gamma   90.00
#
_symmetry.space_group_name_H-M   'P 1'
#
loop_
_entity.id
_entity.type
_entity.pdbx_description
1 polymer ?
#
loop_
_entity_poly.entity_id
_entity_poly.type
_entity_poly.pdbx_seq_one_letter_code
_entity_poly.pdbx_strand_id
1 'polypeptide(L)'
;MLKSLALGLVLAGSQLGSALAFDQPGSLPLLDRLGNLRPFQVAQARSCKAASTCREAVQMWCGGYRRADGDSDGIPCENVCSSRSEVERIKSEIGC
;
A
#
# COMPACT_ATOMS: atom_id res chain seq x y z
N MET A 1 8.72 -54.77 -8.83
CA MET A 1 8.02 -54.05 -9.93
C MET A 1 6.72 -54.80 -10.23
N LEU A 2 5.63 -54.43 -9.56
CA LEU A 2 4.29 -54.95 -9.85
C LEU A 2 3.48 -53.84 -10.52
N LYS A 3 3.17 -54.04 -11.80
CA LYS A 3 2.25 -53.23 -12.60
C LYS A 3 0.83 -53.56 -12.13
N SER A 4 0.11 -52.58 -11.58
CA SER A 4 -1.35 -52.64 -11.50
C SER A 4 -1.93 -51.34 -12.03
N LEU A 5 -2.37 -51.40 -13.29
CA LEU A 5 -3.42 -50.53 -13.79
C LEU A 5 -4.70 -50.85 -13.00
N ALA A 6 -5.25 -49.85 -12.31
CA ALA A 6 -6.64 -49.87 -11.89
C ALA A 6 -7.34 -48.68 -12.55
N LEU A 7 -8.04 -49.03 -13.62
CA LEU A 7 -9.00 -48.24 -14.37
C LEU A 7 -10.11 -47.76 -13.43
N GLY A 8 -10.50 -46.49 -13.55
CA GLY A 8 -11.50 -45.87 -12.69
C GLY A 8 -12.89 -46.49 -12.82
N LEU A 9 -13.64 -46.44 -11.72
CA LEU A 9 -15.09 -46.48 -11.74
C LEU A 9 -15.61 -45.33 -10.86
N VAL A 10 -16.19 -44.35 -11.53
CA VAL A 10 -16.87 -43.20 -10.93
C VAL A 10 -18.22 -43.70 -10.41
N LEU A 11 -18.41 -43.74 -9.09
CA LEU A 11 -19.73 -43.90 -8.48
C LEU A 11 -20.34 -42.52 -8.26
N ALA A 12 -21.39 -42.25 -9.03
CA ALA A 12 -22.20 -41.06 -9.00
C ALA A 12 -23.04 -40.98 -7.71
N GLY A 13 -22.94 -39.83 -7.04
CA GLY A 13 -24.07 -39.02 -6.56
C GLY A 13 -25.14 -39.65 -5.65
N SER A 14 -25.14 -39.22 -4.39
CA SER A 14 -26.39 -38.94 -3.67
C SER A 14 -26.13 -37.83 -2.64
N GLN A 15 -26.19 -36.58 -3.12
CA GLN A 15 -26.19 -35.39 -2.28
C GLN A 15 -27.59 -35.20 -1.72
N LEU A 16 -27.80 -35.59 -0.46
CA LEU A 16 -28.92 -35.07 0.32
C LEU A 16 -28.59 -33.61 0.65
N GLY A 17 -29.10 -32.71 -0.19
CA GLY A 17 -28.98 -31.27 -0.01
C GLY A 17 -29.71 -30.84 1.25
N SER A 18 -28.96 -30.61 2.33
CA SER A 18 -29.41 -29.73 3.41
C SER A 18 -29.53 -28.32 2.84
N ALA A 19 -30.77 -27.94 2.51
CA ALA A 19 -31.16 -26.60 2.13
C ALA A 19 -31.04 -25.65 3.32
N LEU A 20 -29.81 -25.28 3.68
CA LEU A 20 -29.46 -24.08 4.43
C LEU A 20 -28.16 -23.52 3.86
N ALA A 21 -28.08 -23.41 2.54
CA ALA A 21 -27.15 -22.49 1.91
C ALA A 21 -27.69 -21.07 2.18
N PHE A 22 -27.23 -20.46 3.27
CA PHE A 22 -27.25 -19.00 3.39
C PHE A 22 -26.13 -18.46 2.49
N ASP A 23 -26.32 -18.61 1.18
CA ASP A 23 -25.47 -18.05 0.14
C ASP A 23 -26.07 -16.72 -0.28
N GLN A 24 -25.56 -15.65 0.33
CA GLN A 24 -25.38 -14.32 -0.26
C GLN A 24 -24.81 -13.41 0.83
N PRO A 25 -23.48 -13.28 0.96
CA PRO A 25 -22.95 -12.02 1.44
C PRO A 25 -23.36 -11.00 0.36
N GLY A 26 -24.43 -10.26 0.64
CA GLY A 26 -24.98 -9.26 -0.26
C GLY A 26 -23.85 -8.41 -0.81
N SER A 27 -23.63 -8.55 -2.11
CA SER A 27 -22.77 -7.67 -2.89
C SER A 27 -23.44 -6.30 -2.88
N LEU A 28 -23.21 -5.52 -1.83
CA LEU A 28 -23.56 -4.10 -1.83
C LEU A 28 -22.67 -3.47 -2.91
N PRO A 29 -23.20 -3.16 -4.10
CA PRO A 29 -22.39 -2.72 -5.24
C PRO A 29 -21.68 -1.39 -4.93
N LEU A 30 -22.15 -0.68 -3.91
CA LEU A 30 -21.54 0.53 -3.39
C LEU A 30 -20.22 0.25 -2.65
N LEU A 31 -20.13 -0.83 -1.85
CA LEU A 31 -18.89 -1.17 -1.14
C LEU A 31 -17.79 -1.65 -2.09
N ASP A 32 -18.16 -2.43 -3.11
CA ASP A 32 -17.23 -2.81 -4.19
C ASP A 32 -16.65 -1.58 -4.91
N ARG A 33 -17.50 -0.57 -5.16
CA ARG A 33 -17.07 0.72 -5.73
C ARG A 33 -16.18 1.53 -4.77
N LEU A 34 -16.42 1.49 -3.46
CA LEU A 34 -15.56 2.12 -2.45
C LEU A 34 -14.19 1.45 -2.37
N GLY A 35 -14.12 0.12 -2.54
CA GLY A 35 -12.87 -0.64 -2.53
C GLY A 35 -11.90 -0.27 -3.65
N ASN A 36 -12.37 0.40 -4.69
CA ASN A 36 -11.57 0.86 -5.83
C ASN A 36 -11.35 2.39 -5.84
N LEU A 37 -11.73 3.10 -4.77
CA LEU A 37 -11.39 4.52 -4.63
C LEU A 37 -9.91 4.66 -4.31
N ARG A 38 -9.17 5.24 -5.25
CA ARG A 38 -7.83 5.75 -4.95
C ARG A 38 -7.98 7.02 -4.12
N PRO A 39 -7.18 7.23 -3.07
CA PRO A 39 -7.18 8.50 -2.36
C PRO A 39 -6.94 9.63 -3.35
N PHE A 40 -7.89 10.56 -3.42
CA PHE A 40 -7.74 11.77 -4.20
C PHE A 40 -6.68 12.65 -3.52
N GLN A 41 -5.46 12.62 -4.04
CA GLN A 41 -4.37 13.43 -3.52
C GLN A 41 -4.57 14.87 -3.99
N VAL A 42 -5.18 15.71 -3.14
CA VAL A 42 -5.23 17.16 -3.40
C VAL A 42 -3.79 17.68 -3.44
N ALA A 43 -3.38 18.22 -4.57
CA ALA A 43 -2.08 18.88 -4.70
C ALA A 43 -2.09 20.16 -3.88
N GLN A 44 -1.70 20.06 -2.61
CA GLN A 44 -1.38 21.23 -1.80
C GLN A 44 -0.05 21.78 -2.30
N ALA A 45 0.02 23.10 -2.53
CA ALA A 45 1.28 23.78 -2.82
C ALA A 45 2.16 23.72 -1.56
N ARG A 46 2.81 22.57 -1.34
CA ARG A 46 3.77 22.37 -0.28
C ARG A 46 5.02 23.18 -0.62
N SER A 47 5.58 23.84 0.40
CA SER A 47 6.85 24.53 0.31
C SER A 47 7.67 24.20 1.56
N CYS A 48 8.99 24.35 1.47
CA CYS A 48 9.88 24.11 2.61
C CYS A 48 9.57 24.99 3.84
N LYS A 49 8.86 26.11 3.66
CA LYS A 49 8.38 26.96 4.76
C LYS A 49 7.30 26.30 5.62
N ALA A 50 6.68 25.23 5.14
CA ALA A 50 5.67 24.49 5.90
C ALA A 50 6.28 23.44 6.85
N ALA A 51 7.57 23.11 6.70
CA ALA A 51 8.26 22.21 7.62
C ALA A 51 8.96 23.04 8.71
N SER A 52 8.71 22.68 9.97
CA SER A 52 9.35 23.29 11.14
C SER A 52 10.54 22.47 11.63
N THR A 53 10.65 21.20 11.23
CA THR A 53 11.72 20.29 11.62
C THR A 53 12.25 19.50 10.43
N CYS A 54 13.51 19.02 10.52
CA CYS A 54 14.06 18.15 9.48
C CYS A 54 13.20 16.89 9.28
N ARG A 55 12.66 16.31 10.36
CA ARG A 55 11.78 15.13 10.27
C ARG A 55 10.53 15.39 9.43
N GLU A 56 9.88 16.54 9.62
CA GLU A 56 8.72 16.92 8.79
C GLU A 56 9.12 17.14 7.33
N ALA A 57 10.27 17.73 7.06
CA ALA A 57 10.79 17.90 5.71
C ALA A 57 11.06 16.55 5.02
N VAL A 58 11.67 15.60 5.74
CA VAL A 58 11.90 14.23 5.23
C VAL A 58 10.57 13.52 4.96
N GLN A 59 9.60 13.57 5.88
CA GLN A 59 8.27 12.99 5.64
C GLN A 59 7.57 13.62 4.43
N MET A 60 7.70 14.94 4.27
CA MET A 60 7.15 15.66 3.12
C MET A 60 7.79 15.19 1.81
N TRP A 61 9.12 15.01 1.80
CA TRP A 61 9.87 14.53 0.65
C TRP A 61 9.51 13.09 0.29
N CYS A 62 9.50 12.19 1.27
CA CYS A 62 9.06 10.80 1.14
C CYS A 62 7.60 10.69 0.68
N GLY A 63 6.75 11.65 1.08
CA GLY A 63 5.37 11.78 0.62
C GLY A 63 5.22 12.28 -0.83
N GLY A 64 6.31 12.42 -1.58
CA GLY A 64 6.31 12.75 -3.01
C GLY A 64 6.57 14.21 -3.35
N TYR A 65 6.88 15.07 -2.37
CA TYR A 65 7.26 16.46 -2.65
C TYR A 65 8.71 16.54 -3.16
N ARG A 66 8.89 16.24 -4.45
CA ARG A 66 10.23 16.20 -5.08
C ARG A 66 11.04 17.48 -4.94
N ARG A 67 10.37 18.64 -4.86
CA ARG A 67 11.02 19.94 -4.74
C ARG A 67 11.55 20.25 -3.33
N ALA A 68 11.37 19.34 -2.38
CA ALA A 68 12.04 19.42 -1.08
C ALA A 68 13.57 19.43 -1.27
N ASP A 69 14.10 18.58 -2.15
CA ASP A 69 15.50 18.51 -2.55
C ASP A 69 15.61 19.02 -3.99
N GLY A 70 15.69 20.34 -4.14
CA GLY A 70 15.55 21.02 -5.43
C GLY A 70 16.81 20.96 -6.30
N ASP A 71 17.96 20.79 -5.68
CA ASP A 71 19.30 20.72 -6.25
C ASP A 71 19.87 19.29 -6.24
N SER A 72 19.15 18.33 -5.66
CA SER A 72 19.44 16.89 -5.71
C SER A 72 20.74 16.51 -4.98
N ASP A 73 21.07 17.23 -3.92
CA ASP A 73 22.26 16.97 -3.10
C ASP A 73 22.00 15.90 -2.01
N GLY A 74 20.74 15.54 -1.80
CA GLY A 74 20.27 14.60 -0.79
C GLY A 74 19.82 15.25 0.52
N ILE A 75 19.66 16.57 0.58
CA ILE A 75 19.23 17.33 1.76
C ILE A 75 17.91 18.05 1.45
N PRO A 76 16.75 17.54 1.89
CA PRO A 76 15.48 18.22 1.66
C PRO A 76 15.36 19.44 2.58
N CYS A 77 14.93 20.57 2.02
CA CYS A 77 14.59 21.78 2.76
C CYS A 77 15.68 22.17 3.78
N GLU A 78 16.81 22.65 3.27
CA GLU A 78 17.99 23.07 4.05
C GLU A 78 17.72 24.14 5.12
N ASN A 79 16.54 24.77 5.11
CA ASN A 79 16.11 25.64 6.20
C ASN A 79 15.91 24.88 7.54
N VAL A 80 15.73 23.56 7.50
CA VAL A 80 15.52 22.72 8.69
C VAL A 80 16.40 21.47 8.75
N CYS A 81 16.88 20.94 7.62
CA CYS A 81 17.83 19.82 7.59
C CYS A 81 19.26 20.33 7.38
N SER A 82 20.22 19.83 8.17
CA SER A 82 21.59 20.36 8.16
C SER A 82 22.61 19.45 7.47
N SER A 83 22.28 18.16 7.27
CA SER A 83 23.24 17.20 6.71
C SER A 83 22.57 15.96 6.11
N ARG A 84 23.24 15.33 5.14
CA ARG A 84 22.81 14.05 4.55
C ARG A 84 22.74 12.92 5.57
N SER A 85 23.64 12.89 6.55
CA SER A 85 23.65 11.84 7.59
C SER A 85 22.43 11.94 8.52
N GLU A 86 21.99 13.15 8.84
CA GLU A 86 20.74 13.39 9.57
C GLU A 86 19.53 12.89 8.77
N VAL A 87 19.49 13.21 7.47
CA VAL A 87 18.40 12.82 6.56
C VAL A 87 18.32 11.30 6.42
N GLU A 88 19.44 10.62 6.15
CA GLU A 88 19.48 9.16 6.03
C GLU A 88 19.12 8.46 7.33
N ARG A 89 19.52 8.99 8.49
CA ARG A 89 19.06 8.48 9.79
C ARG A 89 17.54 8.57 9.92
N ILE A 90 16.94 9.72 9.60
CA ILE A 90 15.48 9.90 9.69
C ILE A 90 14.75 8.99 8.70
N LYS A 91 15.24 8.87 7.47
CA LYS A 91 14.73 7.94 6.45
C LYS A 91 14.68 6.50 6.97
N SER A 92 15.78 6.03 7.55
CA SER A 92 15.85 4.73 8.22
C SER A 92 14.87 4.59 9.39
N GLU A 93 14.60 5.66 10.16
CA GLU A 93 13.63 5.65 11.26
C GLU A 93 12.18 5.54 10.76
N ILE A 94 11.85 6.15 9.62
CA ILE A 94 10.47 6.22 9.10
C ILE A 94 10.14 5.18 8.03
N GLY A 95 11.14 4.46 7.49
CA GLY A 95 10.91 3.42 6.48
C GLY A 95 10.67 3.96 5.06
N CYS A 96 11.40 5.01 4.72
CA CYS A 96 11.55 5.62 3.39
C CYS A 96 13.06 5.69 3.09
#